data_AF-A0A7X0AY20-F1
#
_entry.id   AF-A0A7X0AY20-F1
#
_cell.length_a   1.000
_cell.length_b   1.000
_cell.length_c   1.000
_cell.angle_alpha   90.00
_cell.angle_beta   90.00
_cell.angle_gamma   90.00
#
_symmetry.space_group_name_H-M   'P 1'
#
loop_
_entity.id
_entity.type
_entity.pdbx_description
1 polymer ?
#
loop_
_entity_poly.entity_id
_entity_poly.type
_entity_poly.pdbx_seq_one_letter_code
_entity_poly.pdbx_strand_id
1 'polypeptide(L)'
;MRRLSFRALCSLTLAATVAFTAAAVPALAQDRWDDHRGDDHRGDDHRGDDHHRDDRRWDGRRGDDHRGPWAPQYGHFRDHDVFVYGRGPVIVPEFRRHMYRDVVVLRPFGVYYTGYGHYYRDVDAYRWLGLTAITLTLLDSLAEQQQRALEDAQIRATMAPVGQPIVWNDGNASGAVTTLRDGHTTDGQYCREFQQDVTIGGQTQQAYGTACQQPDGAWRVVADN
;
A
#
# COMPACT_ATOMS: atom_id res chain seq x y z
N MET A 1 65.43 -15.00 21.42
CA MET A 1 66.42 -14.79 20.34
C MET A 1 65.68 -14.64 19.01
N ARG A 2 65.99 -13.59 18.22
CA ARG A 2 66.03 -13.47 16.73
C ARG A 2 64.85 -14.07 15.90
N ARG A 3 64.31 -13.48 14.83
CA ARG A 3 64.58 -12.30 13.97
C ARG A 3 63.37 -12.17 13.00
N LEU A 4 63.12 -10.96 12.50
CA LEU A 4 62.26 -10.67 11.34
C LEU A 4 62.75 -11.37 10.06
N SER A 5 61.86 -11.57 9.06
CA SER A 5 61.99 -10.93 7.71
C SER A 5 61.09 -11.54 6.62
N PHE A 6 60.31 -10.65 5.98
CA PHE A 6 59.91 -10.52 4.56
C PHE A 6 59.58 -11.75 3.69
N ARG A 7 58.44 -11.66 2.97
CA ARG A 7 58.43 -11.44 1.51
C ARG A 7 57.06 -10.95 1.01
N ALA A 8 57.11 -9.86 0.24
CA ALA A 8 56.03 -9.30 -0.56
C ALA A 8 55.99 -9.93 -1.95
N LEU A 9 54.79 -10.18 -2.48
CA LEU A 9 54.44 -10.42 -3.90
C LEU A 9 52.96 -9.99 -4.01
N CYS A 10 52.60 -8.77 -4.39
CA CYS A 10 52.54 -8.22 -5.76
C CYS A 10 51.75 -9.14 -6.72
N SER A 11 50.52 -8.74 -7.12
CA SER A 11 50.05 -8.75 -8.53
C SER A 11 48.54 -8.43 -8.69
N LEU A 12 48.29 -7.29 -9.35
CA LEU A 12 47.28 -7.02 -10.38
C LEU A 12 45.77 -7.03 -10.04
N THR A 13 45.28 -5.83 -9.71
CA THR A 13 43.89 -5.40 -9.91
C THR A 13 43.64 -5.03 -11.37
N LEU A 14 42.71 -5.70 -12.04
CA LEU A 14 42.26 -5.35 -13.39
C LEU A 14 40.92 -4.59 -13.27
N ALA A 15 40.99 -3.26 -13.35
CA ALA A 15 39.82 -2.41 -13.43
C ALA A 15 39.39 -2.32 -14.90
N ALA A 16 38.22 -2.88 -15.23
CA ALA A 16 37.59 -2.70 -16.54
C ALA A 16 36.67 -1.47 -16.48
N THR A 17 37.07 -0.38 -17.13
CA THR A 17 36.25 0.82 -17.33
C THR A 17 35.27 0.59 -18.48
N VAL A 18 33.97 0.56 -18.19
CA VAL A 18 32.92 0.58 -19.21
C VAL A 18 32.64 2.04 -19.59
N ALA A 19 32.97 2.41 -20.82
CA ALA A 19 32.67 3.74 -21.37
C ALA A 19 31.19 3.81 -21.78
N PHE A 20 30.44 4.72 -21.15
CA PHE A 20 29.08 5.11 -21.57
C PHE A 20 29.19 6.04 -22.78
N THR A 21 28.71 5.62 -23.95
CA THR A 21 28.47 6.51 -25.08
C THR A 21 27.05 7.08 -24.98
N ALA A 22 26.94 8.36 -24.62
CA ALA A 22 25.70 9.11 -24.71
C ALA A 22 25.45 9.48 -26.19
N ALA A 23 24.46 8.84 -26.82
CA ALA A 23 23.91 9.31 -28.09
C ALA A 23 22.84 10.38 -27.79
N ALA A 24 23.15 11.63 -28.10
CA ALA A 24 22.19 12.73 -28.07
C ALA A 24 21.16 12.55 -29.21
N VAL A 25 19.88 12.47 -28.86
CA VAL A 25 18.78 12.52 -29.82
C VAL A 25 18.49 13.99 -30.13
N PRO A 26 18.47 14.43 -31.40
CA PRO A 26 18.05 15.78 -31.71
C PRO A 26 16.53 15.91 -31.54
N ALA A 27 16.11 16.85 -30.72
CA ALA A 27 14.72 17.31 -30.64
C ALA A 27 14.35 18.01 -31.94
N LEU A 28 13.38 17.47 -32.69
CA LEU A 28 12.73 18.18 -33.78
C LEU A 28 11.44 18.79 -33.26
N ALA A 29 11.48 20.10 -33.04
CA ALA A 29 10.32 20.95 -32.91
C ALA A 29 9.72 21.17 -34.32
N GLN A 30 8.42 20.92 -34.48
CA GLN A 30 7.63 21.46 -35.59
C GLN A 30 6.24 21.83 -35.09
N ASP A 31 6.09 23.14 -34.88
CA ASP A 31 4.82 23.84 -34.75
C ASP A 31 4.05 23.77 -36.08
N ARG A 32 2.78 23.36 -36.04
CA ARG A 32 1.82 23.66 -37.10
C ARG A 32 0.39 23.65 -36.56
N TRP A 33 -0.10 24.85 -36.26
CA TRP A 33 -1.52 25.12 -36.09
C TRP A 33 -2.11 25.39 -37.47
N ASP A 34 -2.91 24.47 -37.99
CA ASP A 34 -3.75 24.72 -39.17
C ASP A 34 -5.19 25.01 -38.70
N ASP A 35 -5.57 26.28 -38.78
CA ASP A 35 -6.93 26.79 -38.65
C ASP A 35 -7.75 26.38 -39.87
N HIS A 36 -8.86 25.65 -39.66
CA HIS A 36 -9.98 25.63 -40.61
C HIS A 36 -11.31 25.84 -39.90
N ARG A 37 -11.79 27.07 -40.08
CA ARG A 37 -13.16 27.55 -39.87
C ARG A 37 -14.03 27.02 -41.01
N GLY A 38 -15.19 26.46 -40.68
CA GLY A 38 -16.21 26.04 -41.63
C GLY A 38 -17.57 25.94 -40.95
N ASP A 39 -18.51 26.72 -41.45
CA ASP A 39 -19.71 27.21 -40.79
C ASP A 39 -20.89 26.21 -40.68
N ASP A 40 -21.68 26.44 -39.63
CA ASP A 40 -23.12 26.29 -39.43
C ASP A 40 -23.97 25.43 -40.39
N HIS A 41 -24.79 24.53 -39.81
CA HIS A 41 -26.25 24.55 -40.03
C HIS A 41 -27.03 23.90 -38.87
N ARG A 42 -28.07 24.63 -38.45
CA ARG A 42 -29.14 24.27 -37.52
C ARG A 42 -29.91 23.02 -37.95
N GLY A 43 -30.32 22.25 -36.95
CA GLY A 43 -31.42 21.30 -37.02
C GLY A 43 -31.98 21.08 -35.62
N ASP A 44 -32.94 21.93 -35.23
CA ASP A 44 -33.84 21.65 -34.12
C ASP A 44 -34.84 20.58 -34.57
N ASP A 45 -35.07 19.54 -33.76
CA ASP A 45 -36.39 18.93 -33.58
C ASP A 45 -36.42 17.98 -32.37
N HIS A 46 -37.48 18.14 -31.58
CA HIS A 46 -37.70 17.56 -30.25
C HIS A 46 -38.22 16.12 -30.25
N ARG A 47 -37.79 15.32 -29.27
CA ARG A 47 -38.50 14.23 -28.55
C ARG A 47 -37.58 13.85 -27.37
N GLY A 48 -37.88 14.10 -26.10
CA GLY A 48 -39.14 13.95 -25.40
C GLY A 48 -39.04 12.67 -24.58
N ASP A 49 -38.47 12.75 -23.38
CA ASP A 49 -38.60 11.75 -22.31
C ASP A 49 -38.38 12.46 -20.95
N ASP A 50 -39.48 12.93 -20.40
CA ASP A 50 -39.59 13.43 -19.04
C ASP A 50 -39.61 12.24 -18.07
N HIS A 51 -38.55 12.06 -17.28
CA HIS A 51 -38.64 11.28 -16.05
C HIS A 51 -38.39 12.18 -14.84
N HIS A 52 -39.43 12.23 -14.03
CA HIS A 52 -39.61 13.08 -12.87
C HIS A 52 -38.46 13.00 -11.87
N ARG A 53 -37.93 14.19 -11.63
CA ARG A 53 -37.26 14.68 -10.44
C ARG A 53 -38.03 14.27 -9.16
N ASP A 54 -37.57 13.23 -8.49
CA ASP A 54 -37.98 12.90 -7.12
C ASP A 54 -36.93 13.54 -6.17
N ASP A 55 -37.08 14.85 -5.97
CA ASP A 55 -36.36 15.63 -4.97
C ASP A 55 -36.84 15.19 -3.57
N ARG A 56 -36.39 14.02 -3.11
CA ARG A 56 -36.48 13.69 -1.69
C ARG A 56 -35.41 14.48 -0.96
N ARG A 57 -35.81 15.69 -0.58
CA ARG A 57 -35.34 16.42 0.59
C ARG A 57 -35.10 15.45 1.74
N TRP A 58 -33.86 14.99 1.90
CA TRP A 58 -33.44 14.21 3.06
C TRP A 58 -33.35 15.19 4.22
N ASP A 59 -34.46 15.29 4.93
CA ASP A 59 -34.60 16.00 6.19
C ASP A 59 -33.66 15.34 7.20
N GLY A 60 -32.61 16.08 7.56
CA GLY A 60 -31.64 15.68 8.57
C GLY A 60 -32.31 15.35 9.89
N ARG A 61 -32.60 14.08 10.12
CA ARG A 61 -32.74 13.52 11.46
C ARG A 61 -31.40 12.91 11.81
N ARG A 62 -30.70 13.59 12.72
CA ARG A 62 -29.55 13.07 13.45
C ARG A 62 -29.93 11.69 13.99
N GLY A 63 -29.40 10.65 13.36
CA GLY A 63 -29.25 9.37 14.02
C GLY A 63 -28.18 9.58 15.07
N ASP A 64 -28.60 9.63 16.32
CA ASP A 64 -27.70 9.62 17.47
C ASP A 64 -27.04 8.24 17.52
N ASP A 65 -25.98 8.07 16.71
CA ASP A 65 -25.12 6.90 16.78
C ASP A 65 -24.52 6.87 18.17
N HIS A 66 -24.94 5.88 18.96
CA HIS A 66 -24.36 5.56 20.25
C HIS A 66 -22.92 5.08 20.00
N ARG A 67 -21.99 6.02 19.80
CA ARG A 67 -20.55 5.75 19.80
C ARG A 67 -20.20 5.19 21.17
N GLY A 68 -19.91 3.90 21.20
CA GLY A 68 -19.20 3.32 22.33
C GLY A 68 -17.88 4.09 22.56
N PRO A 69 -17.34 4.11 23.79
CA PRO A 69 -16.11 4.83 24.15
C PRO A 69 -14.87 4.47 23.33
N TRP A 70 -14.97 3.43 22.50
CA TRP A 70 -13.88 2.84 21.71
C TRP A 70 -14.12 2.88 20.20
N ALA A 71 -15.10 3.65 19.72
CA ALA A 71 -15.24 3.90 18.29
C ALA A 71 -13.97 4.61 17.81
N PRO A 72 -13.15 4.00 16.93
CA PRO A 72 -11.90 4.59 16.50
C PRO A 72 -12.16 5.97 15.90
N GLN A 73 -11.31 6.94 16.29
CA GLN A 73 -11.33 8.31 15.82
C GLN A 73 -10.76 8.37 14.40
N TYR A 74 -11.35 7.60 13.50
CA TYR A 74 -11.27 7.80 12.08
C TYR A 74 -11.96 9.13 11.81
N GLY A 75 -11.21 10.24 11.91
CA GLY A 75 -11.70 11.58 11.62
C GLY A 75 -12.42 11.53 10.29
N HIS A 76 -13.64 12.09 10.24
CA HIS A 76 -14.56 12.05 9.11
C HIS A 76 -13.85 11.92 7.76
N PHE A 77 -13.59 10.68 7.35
CA PHE A 77 -13.05 10.37 6.04
C PHE A 77 -14.16 10.81 5.10
N ARG A 78 -13.94 11.91 4.38
CA ARG A 78 -14.77 12.22 3.23
C ARG A 78 -14.48 11.11 2.23
N ASP A 79 -15.28 10.06 2.34
CA ASP A 79 -15.55 9.07 1.32
C ASP A 79 -14.31 8.56 0.55
N HIS A 80 -13.79 7.40 0.98
CA HIS A 80 -12.94 6.44 0.23
C HIS A 80 -11.40 6.50 0.39
N ASP A 81 -10.79 7.51 0.99
CA ASP A 81 -9.32 7.66 0.93
C ASP A 81 -8.50 6.87 1.97
N VAL A 82 -7.42 6.21 1.53
CA VAL A 82 -6.35 5.57 2.36
C VAL A 82 -5.01 6.24 2.08
N PHE A 83 -4.28 6.65 3.13
CA PHE A 83 -2.95 7.26 2.97
C PHE A 83 -1.88 6.18 2.85
N VAL A 84 -1.14 6.21 1.74
CA VAL A 84 0.05 5.38 1.51
C VAL A 84 1.27 6.25 1.76
N TYR A 85 2.21 5.82 2.61
CA TYR A 85 3.42 6.60 2.85
C TYR A 85 4.15 6.88 1.52
N GLY A 86 4.30 8.17 1.15
CA GLY A 86 4.92 8.60 -0.11
C GLY A 86 3.97 8.76 -1.31
N ARG A 87 2.66 8.52 -1.16
CA ARG A 87 1.63 8.89 -2.15
C ARG A 87 0.45 9.57 -1.47
N GLY A 88 -0.24 10.42 -2.22
CA GLY A 88 -1.49 11.05 -1.76
C GLY A 88 -2.57 10.03 -1.40
N PRO A 89 -3.74 10.49 -0.96
CA PRO A 89 -4.86 9.62 -0.63
C PRO A 89 -5.21 8.66 -1.78
N VAL A 90 -5.48 7.40 -1.45
CA VAL A 90 -5.90 6.34 -2.37
C VAL A 90 -7.39 6.07 -2.17
N ILE A 91 -8.20 6.39 -3.15
CA ILE A 91 -9.62 6.06 -3.19
C ILE A 91 -9.77 4.53 -3.26
N VAL A 92 -10.36 3.94 -2.22
CA VAL A 92 -10.69 2.51 -2.13
C VAL A 92 -12.16 2.32 -2.49
N PRO A 93 -12.46 1.68 -3.64
CA PRO A 93 -13.83 1.36 -4.02
C PRO A 93 -14.56 0.56 -2.94
N GLU A 94 -15.88 0.71 -2.84
CA GLU A 94 -16.67 0.03 -1.81
C GLU A 94 -16.48 -1.50 -1.81
N PHE A 95 -16.43 -2.14 -2.99
CA PHE A 95 -16.20 -3.59 -3.11
C PHE A 95 -14.79 -4.06 -2.69
N ARG A 96 -13.85 -3.13 -2.47
CA ARG A 96 -12.45 -3.37 -2.04
C ARG A 96 -12.25 -3.10 -0.56
N ARG A 97 -13.32 -2.71 0.13
CA ARG A 97 -13.33 -2.51 1.57
C ARG A 97 -14.49 -3.26 2.18
N HIS A 98 -14.27 -3.84 3.35
CA HIS A 98 -15.35 -4.37 4.15
C HIS A 98 -14.98 -4.30 5.62
N MET A 99 -15.97 -4.43 6.49
CA MET A 99 -15.73 -4.57 7.92
C MET A 99 -15.91 -6.02 8.31
N TYR A 100 -14.93 -6.56 9.03
CA TYR A 100 -15.07 -7.84 9.73
C TYR A 100 -14.95 -7.58 11.22
N ARG A 101 -16.07 -7.76 11.94
CA ARG A 101 -16.25 -7.28 13.32
C ARG A 101 -16.03 -5.76 13.38
N ASP A 102 -14.97 -5.33 14.03
CA ASP A 102 -14.59 -3.93 14.23
C ASP A 102 -13.26 -3.56 13.55
N VAL A 103 -12.77 -4.44 12.67
CA VAL A 103 -11.60 -4.22 11.82
C VAL A 103 -12.06 -3.85 10.41
N VAL A 104 -11.59 -2.71 9.91
CA VAL A 104 -11.75 -2.31 8.51
C VAL A 104 -10.68 -3.01 7.68
N VAL A 105 -11.11 -3.77 6.68
CA VAL A 105 -10.26 -4.47 5.72
C VAL A 105 -10.18 -3.61 4.47
N LEU A 106 -8.97 -3.30 4.00
CA LEU A 106 -8.72 -2.39 2.89
C LEU A 106 -7.79 -3.06 1.88
N ARG A 107 -8.27 -3.32 0.66
CA ARG A 107 -7.43 -3.91 -0.40
C ARG A 107 -7.48 -3.03 -1.65
N PRO A 108 -6.91 -1.82 -1.66
CA PRO A 108 -6.96 -0.92 -2.82
C PRO A 108 -6.26 -1.44 -4.06
N PHE A 109 -5.24 -2.29 -3.89
CA PHE A 109 -4.41 -2.88 -4.95
C PHE A 109 -4.42 -4.41 -4.85
N GLY A 110 -4.08 -5.10 -5.95
CA GLY A 110 -3.94 -6.54 -6.02
C GLY A 110 -5.20 -7.33 -6.31
N VAL A 111 -5.11 -8.65 -6.23
CA VAL A 111 -6.24 -9.57 -6.37
C VAL A 111 -7.13 -9.45 -5.13
N TYR A 112 -8.45 -9.40 -5.32
CA TYR A 112 -9.39 -9.41 -4.21
C TYR A 112 -9.62 -10.83 -3.70
N TYR A 113 -9.31 -11.09 -2.43
CA TYR A 113 -9.55 -12.37 -1.76
C TYR A 113 -9.79 -12.16 -0.25
N THR A 114 -10.42 -13.14 0.40
CA THR A 114 -10.65 -13.13 1.85
C THR A 114 -9.47 -13.70 2.63
N GLY A 115 -9.44 -13.39 3.92
CA GLY A 115 -8.40 -13.81 4.84
C GLY A 115 -7.15 -12.96 4.74
N TYR A 116 -6.03 -13.49 5.23
CA TYR A 116 -4.75 -12.80 5.31
C TYR A 116 -3.61 -13.81 5.49
N GLY A 117 -2.63 -13.79 4.59
CA GLY A 117 -1.55 -14.78 4.56
C GLY A 117 -2.09 -16.19 4.31
N HIS A 118 -1.61 -17.15 5.11
CA HIS A 118 -2.05 -18.55 5.09
C HIS A 118 -3.46 -18.78 5.67
N TYR A 119 -4.09 -17.77 6.27
CA TYR A 119 -5.48 -17.85 6.73
C TYR A 119 -6.40 -17.42 5.59
N TYR A 120 -7.16 -18.34 5.01
CA TYR A 120 -7.99 -18.07 3.82
C TYR A 120 -9.37 -17.47 4.11
N ARG A 121 -9.80 -17.48 5.37
CA ARG A 121 -11.09 -16.94 5.80
C ARG A 121 -10.87 -15.83 6.81
N ASP A 122 -11.70 -14.79 6.74
CA ASP A 122 -11.62 -13.64 7.65
C ASP A 122 -11.78 -14.05 9.12
N VAL A 123 -12.56 -15.10 9.40
CA VAL A 123 -12.72 -15.64 10.76
C VAL A 123 -11.42 -16.17 11.35
N ASP A 124 -10.55 -16.77 10.52
CA ASP A 124 -9.27 -17.32 10.93
C ASP A 124 -8.18 -16.22 10.92
N ALA A 125 -8.31 -15.27 9.99
CA ALA A 125 -7.39 -14.16 9.77
C ALA A 125 -7.64 -12.95 10.68
N TYR A 126 -8.74 -12.94 11.45
CA TYR A 126 -9.29 -11.76 12.12
C TYR A 126 -8.24 -10.87 12.75
N ARG A 127 -7.29 -11.48 13.47
CA ARG A 127 -6.30 -10.74 14.22
C ARG A 127 -5.39 -9.89 13.32
N TRP A 128 -5.17 -10.29 12.07
CA TRP A 128 -4.20 -9.68 11.15
C TRP A 128 -4.85 -8.85 10.06
N LEU A 129 -6.19 -8.91 9.89
CA LEU A 129 -6.91 -8.22 8.83
C LEU A 129 -6.65 -6.70 8.78
N GLY A 130 -6.42 -6.05 9.93
CA GLY A 130 -6.19 -4.60 9.96
C GLY A 130 -4.84 -4.18 9.35
N LEU A 131 -3.91 -5.12 9.18
CA LEU A 131 -2.62 -4.90 8.52
C LEU A 131 -2.78 -4.68 6.99
N THR A 132 -3.95 -5.01 6.43
CA THR A 132 -4.28 -4.70 5.02
C THR A 132 -4.24 -3.20 4.72
N ALA A 133 -4.34 -2.34 5.74
CA ALA A 133 -4.18 -0.89 5.58
C ALA A 133 -2.72 -0.45 5.27
N ILE A 134 -1.71 -1.32 5.46
CA ILE A 134 -0.34 -1.07 4.98
C ILE A 134 -0.26 -1.54 3.53
N THR A 135 -0.48 -0.62 2.59
CA THR A 135 -0.68 -0.97 1.17
C THR A 135 0.52 -0.61 0.30
N LEU A 136 0.73 -1.39 -0.75
CA LEU A 136 1.71 -1.11 -1.81
C LEU A 136 0.99 -1.11 -3.16
N THR A 137 1.42 -0.26 -4.08
CA THR A 137 0.83 -0.25 -5.44
C THR A 137 1.31 -1.43 -6.28
N LEU A 138 2.50 -1.97 -5.99
CA LEU A 138 3.04 -3.15 -6.65
C LEU A 138 2.20 -4.42 -6.42
N LEU A 139 1.26 -4.42 -5.47
CA LEU A 139 0.33 -5.54 -5.26
C LEU A 139 -0.52 -5.83 -6.51
N ASP A 140 -0.81 -4.84 -7.37
CA ASP A 140 -1.54 -5.04 -8.63
C ASP A 140 -0.80 -5.97 -9.61
N SER A 141 0.52 -6.13 -9.42
CA SER A 141 1.36 -7.00 -10.25
C SER A 141 1.63 -8.37 -9.63
N LEU A 142 1.12 -8.63 -8.41
CA LEU A 142 1.30 -9.89 -7.70
C LEU A 142 0.10 -10.82 -7.89
N ALA A 143 0.39 -12.10 -8.15
CA ALA A 143 -0.60 -13.16 -8.00
C ALA A 143 -1.02 -13.32 -6.53
N GLU A 144 -2.22 -13.86 -6.29
CA GLU A 144 -2.75 -14.06 -4.93
C GLU A 144 -1.75 -14.78 -4.00
N GLN A 145 -1.13 -15.87 -4.48
CA GLN A 145 -0.17 -16.62 -3.66
C GLN A 145 1.05 -15.79 -3.24
N GLN A 146 1.51 -14.89 -4.11
CA GLN A 146 2.63 -13.99 -3.80
C GLN A 146 2.22 -12.92 -2.78
N GLN A 147 0.99 -12.41 -2.88
CA GLN A 147 0.43 -11.49 -1.88
C GLN A 147 0.29 -12.18 -0.52
N ARG A 148 -0.19 -13.43 -0.49
CA ARG A 148 -0.25 -14.23 0.74
C ARG A 148 1.14 -14.48 1.34
N ALA A 149 2.17 -14.69 0.53
CA ALA A 149 3.54 -14.84 1.02
C ALA A 149 4.07 -13.57 1.70
N LEU A 150 3.75 -12.39 1.15
CA LEU A 150 4.03 -11.10 1.78
C LEU A 150 3.26 -10.93 3.10
N GLU A 151 1.94 -11.19 3.08
CA GLU A 151 1.09 -11.10 4.27
C GLU A 151 1.60 -12.06 5.37
N ASP A 152 2.04 -13.27 5.03
CA ASP A 152 2.68 -14.21 5.97
C ASP A 152 3.98 -13.68 6.57
N ALA A 153 4.80 -13.01 5.76
CA ALA A 153 6.00 -12.33 6.27
C ALA A 153 5.62 -11.23 7.27
N GLN A 154 4.53 -10.51 7.00
CA GLN A 154 4.02 -9.49 7.90
C GLN A 154 3.49 -10.08 9.21
N ILE A 155 2.77 -11.21 9.18
CA ILE A 155 2.34 -11.95 10.37
C ILE A 155 3.55 -12.31 11.23
N ARG A 156 4.60 -12.91 10.64
CA ARG A 156 5.81 -13.29 11.36
C ARG A 156 6.54 -12.06 11.93
N ALA A 157 6.53 -10.94 11.21
CA ALA A 157 7.13 -9.70 11.68
C ALA A 157 6.46 -9.15 12.94
N THR A 158 5.17 -9.45 13.20
CA THR A 158 4.48 -9.03 14.44
C THR A 158 5.07 -9.64 15.72
N MET A 159 5.88 -10.70 15.61
CA MET A 159 6.53 -11.39 16.73
C MET A 159 8.06 -11.41 16.63
N ALA A 160 8.62 -10.98 15.49
CA ALA A 160 10.08 -10.96 15.29
C ALA A 160 10.75 -9.95 16.23
N PRO A 161 12.06 -10.09 16.53
CA PRO A 161 12.84 -9.01 17.13
C PRO A 161 12.84 -7.75 16.27
N VAL A 162 12.88 -6.57 16.90
CA VAL A 162 13.06 -5.29 16.20
C VAL A 162 14.38 -5.31 15.41
N GLY A 163 14.33 -4.83 14.17
CA GLY A 163 15.46 -4.81 13.24
C GLY A 163 15.73 -6.13 12.52
N GLN A 164 15.04 -7.23 12.86
CA GLN A 164 15.19 -8.50 12.14
C GLN A 164 14.29 -8.54 10.90
N PRO A 165 14.86 -8.65 9.67
CA PRO A 165 14.05 -8.76 8.47
C PRO A 165 13.45 -10.17 8.32
N ILE A 166 12.16 -10.22 8.00
CA ILE A 166 11.47 -11.44 7.58
C ILE A 166 11.41 -11.46 6.06
N VAL A 167 12.32 -12.23 5.46
CA VAL A 167 12.41 -12.39 4.00
C VAL A 167 11.33 -13.35 3.50
N TRP A 168 10.78 -13.07 2.32
CA TRP A 168 9.89 -13.96 1.58
C TRP A 168 10.21 -13.93 0.08
N ASN A 169 9.86 -15.00 -0.60
CA ASN A 169 9.99 -15.14 -2.05
C ASN A 169 8.94 -16.12 -2.56
N ASP A 170 8.33 -15.79 -3.70
CA ASP A 170 7.43 -16.67 -4.44
C ASP A 170 7.52 -16.36 -5.94
N GLY A 171 8.09 -17.30 -6.70
CA GLY A 171 8.33 -17.14 -8.13
C GLY A 171 9.25 -15.96 -8.44
N ASN A 172 8.74 -15.02 -9.25
CA ASN A 172 9.45 -13.80 -9.68
C ASN A 172 9.30 -12.62 -8.71
N ALA A 173 8.60 -12.80 -7.59
CA ALA A 173 8.41 -11.79 -6.56
C ALA A 173 9.18 -12.14 -5.30
N SER A 174 9.75 -11.14 -4.64
CA SER A 174 10.42 -11.31 -3.35
C SER A 174 10.35 -10.03 -2.53
N GLY A 175 10.69 -10.15 -1.26
CA GLY A 175 10.65 -8.99 -0.39
C GLY A 175 11.08 -9.30 1.03
N ALA A 176 10.91 -8.29 1.88
CA ALA A 176 11.12 -8.42 3.30
C ALA A 176 10.10 -7.57 4.06
N VAL A 177 9.74 -8.02 5.26
CA VAL A 177 9.01 -7.19 6.24
C VAL A 177 9.88 -7.08 7.48
N THR A 178 10.13 -5.85 7.92
CA THR A 178 11.00 -5.56 9.06
C THR A 178 10.23 -4.72 10.08
N THR A 179 10.27 -5.08 11.36
CA THR A 179 9.84 -4.17 12.41
C THR A 179 10.95 -3.18 12.70
N LEU A 180 10.68 -1.88 12.51
CA LEU A 180 11.67 -0.83 12.74
C LEU A 180 11.77 -0.42 14.20
N ARG A 181 10.62 -0.37 14.88
CA ARG A 181 10.50 -0.06 16.31
C ARG A 181 9.22 -0.63 16.88
N ASP A 182 9.19 -0.75 18.19
CA ASP A 182 7.99 -1.06 18.95
C ASP A 182 7.87 -0.17 20.19
N GLY A 183 6.70 -0.16 20.81
CA GLY A 183 6.42 0.71 21.95
C GLY A 183 4.99 0.58 22.43
N HIS A 184 4.58 1.47 23.33
CA HIS A 184 3.21 1.54 23.80
C HIS A 184 2.64 2.95 23.59
N THR A 185 1.36 3.05 23.25
CA THR A 185 0.64 4.33 23.29
C THR A 185 0.52 4.85 24.71
N THR A 186 0.08 6.10 24.87
CA THR A 186 -0.26 6.69 26.19
C THR A 186 -1.31 5.85 26.92
N ASP A 187 -2.23 5.23 26.19
CA ASP A 187 -3.28 4.36 26.73
C ASP A 187 -2.80 2.91 26.96
N GLY A 188 -1.51 2.64 26.76
CA GLY A 188 -0.88 1.34 27.03
C GLY A 188 -1.06 0.29 25.94
N GLN A 189 -1.49 0.65 24.73
CA GLN A 189 -1.61 -0.30 23.61
C GLN A 189 -0.23 -0.57 23.01
N TYR A 190 0.15 -1.84 22.87
CA TYR A 190 1.41 -2.21 22.23
C TYR A 190 1.34 -1.96 20.72
N CYS A 191 2.32 -1.24 20.18
CA CYS A 191 2.41 -0.89 18.76
C CYS A 191 3.76 -1.25 18.18
N ARG A 192 3.76 -1.52 16.87
CA ARG A 192 4.95 -1.82 16.07
C ARG A 192 4.89 -1.02 14.77
N GLU A 193 6.03 -0.44 14.38
CA GLU A 193 6.21 0.14 13.06
C GLU A 193 6.84 -0.88 12.12
N PHE A 194 6.22 -1.09 10.96
CA PHE A 194 6.66 -2.01 9.94
C PHE A 194 7.17 -1.25 8.73
N GLN A 195 8.28 -1.73 8.17
CA GLN A 195 8.70 -1.47 6.80
C GLN A 195 8.46 -2.73 5.97
N GLN A 196 7.89 -2.57 4.79
CA GLN A 196 7.71 -3.63 3.81
C GLN A 196 8.45 -3.25 2.53
N ASP A 197 9.23 -4.18 2.00
CA ASP A 197 9.88 -4.07 0.71
C ASP A 197 9.36 -5.18 -0.21
N VAL A 198 8.98 -4.85 -1.44
CA VAL A 198 8.53 -5.79 -2.47
C VAL A 198 9.25 -5.53 -3.76
N THR A 199 9.82 -6.57 -4.37
CA THR A 199 10.56 -6.53 -5.62
C THR A 199 9.93 -7.46 -6.66
N ILE A 200 9.64 -6.92 -7.86
CA ILE A 200 9.19 -7.67 -9.04
C ILE A 200 9.89 -7.12 -10.27
N GLY A 201 10.47 -7.99 -11.10
CA GLY A 201 11.07 -7.55 -12.38
C GLY A 201 12.17 -6.49 -12.23
N GLY A 202 12.90 -6.50 -11.11
CA GLY A 202 13.93 -5.51 -10.78
C GLY A 202 13.41 -4.16 -10.28
N GLN A 203 12.09 -3.98 -10.15
CA GLN A 203 11.47 -2.81 -9.51
C GLN A 203 11.21 -3.13 -8.05
N THR A 204 11.67 -2.27 -7.15
CA THR A 204 11.41 -2.38 -5.70
C THR A 204 10.52 -1.24 -5.23
N GLN A 205 9.49 -1.56 -4.45
CA GLN A 205 8.66 -0.58 -3.74
C GLN A 205 8.69 -0.84 -2.24
N GLN A 206 8.65 0.25 -1.48
CA GLN A 206 8.57 0.21 -0.03
C GLN A 206 7.23 0.76 0.47
N ALA A 207 6.77 0.26 1.59
CA ALA A 207 5.66 0.82 2.35
C ALA A 207 5.96 0.77 3.85
N TYR A 208 5.35 1.70 4.58
CA TYR A 208 5.50 1.82 6.02
C TYR A 208 4.12 1.87 6.68
N GLY A 209 4.05 1.43 7.92
CA GLY A 209 2.87 1.63 8.73
C GLY A 209 3.07 1.22 10.18
N THR A 210 2.48 2.01 11.07
CA THR A 210 2.40 1.69 12.49
C THR A 210 1.10 0.95 12.75
N ALA A 211 1.16 -0.19 13.43
CA ALA A 211 -0.04 -0.89 13.88
C ALA A 211 0.02 -1.20 15.37
N CYS A 212 -1.12 -1.09 16.03
CA CYS A 212 -1.30 -1.32 17.46
C CYS A 212 -2.19 -2.53 17.70
N GLN A 213 -1.74 -3.41 18.60
CA GLN A 213 -2.48 -4.57 19.04
C GLN A 213 -3.61 -4.14 19.99
N GLN A 214 -4.82 -4.55 19.66
CA GLN A 214 -6.04 -4.32 20.41
C GLN A 214 -6.16 -5.34 21.55
N PRO A 215 -7.01 -5.09 22.57
CA PRO A 215 -7.20 -6.01 23.70
C PRO A 215 -7.66 -7.42 23.32
N ASP A 216 -8.35 -7.56 22.19
CA ASP A 216 -8.80 -8.84 21.64
C ASP A 216 -7.74 -9.56 20.77
N GLY A 217 -6.55 -8.94 20.66
CA GLY A 217 -5.40 -9.44 19.93
C GLY A 217 -5.34 -9.05 18.45
N ALA A 218 -6.34 -8.33 17.92
CA ALA A 218 -6.29 -7.85 16.54
C ALA A 218 -5.31 -6.68 16.37
N TRP A 219 -4.66 -6.56 15.22
CA TRP A 219 -3.82 -5.43 14.88
C TRP A 219 -4.62 -4.41 14.08
N ARG A 220 -4.44 -3.14 14.41
CA ARG A 220 -5.00 -2.02 13.65
C ARG A 220 -3.91 -1.04 13.29
N VAL A 221 -3.85 -0.69 12.03
CA VAL A 221 -2.99 0.42 11.59
C VAL A 221 -3.53 1.71 12.17
N VAL A 222 -2.63 2.50 12.75
CA VAL A 222 -2.91 3.84 13.26
C VAL A 222 -2.28 4.84 12.30
N ALA A 223 -2.97 5.96 12.05
CA ALA A 223 -2.37 7.05 11.32
C ALA A 223 -1.28 7.68 12.19
N ASP A 224 -0.05 7.76 11.68
CA ASP A 224 0.97 8.61 12.29
C ASP A 224 0.48 10.06 12.13
N ASN A 225 0.31 10.75 13.27
CA ASN A 225 -0.21 12.11 13.34
C ASN A 225 0.92 13.14 13.24
#